data_AF-A0A7W9W632-F1
#
_entry.id   AF-A0A7W9W632-F1
#
_cell.length_a   1.000
_cell.length_b   1.000
_cell.length_c   1.000
_cell.angle_alpha   90.00
_cell.angle_beta   90.00
_cell.angle_gamma   90.00
#
_symmetry.space_group_name_H-M   'P 1'
#
loop_
_entity.id
_entity.type
_entity.pdbx_description
1 polymer ?
#
loop_
_entity_poly.entity_id
_entity_poly.type
_entity_poly.pdbx_seq_one_letter_code
_entity_poly.pdbx_strand_id
1 'polypeptide(L)'
;MQPPVSPVSTGAEIVFTNHLVPEQPTVFFFYRPGSMMEQQLFDGVRAQLKDSAIGLKAIHLTTGDEPIAKKNEITTTPSALIYDRRGRLTGKATGPQELMALINKANSVARIDWVMEDTDPRFVALQKLMPFKTVRQIPGIMRTMSPKPEAMALVQELVGMMHFSDGALTRRQKELVATYVSGLNRCKY
;
A
#
# COMPACT_ATOMS: atom_id res chain seq x y z
N MET A 1 26.71 14.02 10.47
CA MET A 1 25.60 13.47 11.27
C MET A 1 24.29 13.94 10.67
N GLN A 2 23.32 13.05 10.44
CA GLN A 2 21.96 13.48 10.10
C GLN A 2 21.33 14.17 11.34
N PRO A 3 20.53 15.23 11.16
CA PRO A 3 19.88 15.90 12.29
C PRO A 3 18.95 14.92 13.03
N PRO A 4 18.77 15.09 14.35
CA PRO A 4 17.86 14.26 15.13
C PRO A 4 16.44 14.39 14.56
N VAL A 5 15.77 13.25 14.35
CA VAL A 5 14.36 13.23 13.91
C VAL A 5 13.52 13.61 15.11
N SER A 6 12.82 14.74 15.04
CA SER A 6 11.86 15.12 16.08
C SER A 6 10.77 14.05 16.16
N PRO A 7 10.51 13.49 17.36
CA PRO A 7 9.46 12.50 17.53
C PRO A 7 8.10 13.14 17.26
N VAL A 8 7.18 12.36 16.69
CA VAL A 8 5.78 12.80 16.56
C VAL A 8 5.00 12.63 17.87
N SER A 9 5.53 11.84 18.81
CA SER A 9 5.06 11.76 20.20
C SER A 9 6.18 11.28 21.13
N THR A 10 6.18 11.79 22.36
CA THR A 10 7.04 11.38 23.47
C THR A 10 6.27 10.61 24.55
N GLY A 11 5.23 9.87 24.16
CA GLY A 11 4.39 9.06 25.06
C GLY A 11 2.91 9.47 25.10
N ALA A 12 2.60 10.72 24.72
CA ALA A 12 1.22 11.18 24.62
C ALA A 12 0.47 10.41 23.52
N GLU A 13 -0.81 10.13 23.76
CA GLU A 13 -1.67 9.53 22.76
C GLU A 13 -1.81 10.46 21.55
N ILE A 14 -1.74 9.89 20.35
CA ILE A 14 -1.95 10.60 19.09
C ILE A 14 -2.89 9.82 18.19
N VAL A 15 -3.42 10.52 17.19
CA VAL A 15 -4.19 9.92 16.10
C VAL A 15 -3.24 9.72 14.92
N PHE A 16 -2.78 8.48 14.68
CA PHE A 16 -1.78 8.18 13.65
C PHE A 16 -2.17 8.66 12.25
N THR A 17 -3.47 8.63 11.91
CA THR A 17 -3.97 9.07 10.60
C THR A 17 -3.63 10.52 10.28
N ASN A 18 -3.43 11.37 11.30
CA ASN A 18 -3.06 12.78 11.13
C ASN A 18 -1.56 12.96 10.80
N HIS A 19 -0.76 11.90 10.92
CA HIS A 19 0.69 11.92 10.73
C HIS A 19 1.16 11.02 9.57
N LEU A 20 0.22 10.45 8.82
CA LEU A 20 0.52 9.66 7.62
C LEU A 20 1.12 10.53 6.52
N VAL A 21 2.00 9.93 5.73
CA VAL A 21 2.50 10.54 4.50
C VAL A 21 1.55 10.19 3.36
N PRO A 22 0.96 11.18 2.65
CA PRO A 22 0.07 10.91 1.53
C PRO A 22 0.74 10.05 0.45
N GLU A 23 0.00 9.09 -0.11
CA GLU A 23 0.42 8.22 -1.21
C GLU A 23 1.66 7.34 -0.92
N GLN A 24 2.09 7.24 0.34
CA GLN A 24 3.28 6.48 0.75
C GLN A 24 3.00 5.65 2.01
N PRO A 25 3.60 4.45 2.15
CA PRO A 25 3.59 3.76 3.43
C PRO A 25 4.20 4.63 4.53
N THR A 26 3.65 4.53 5.73
CA THR A 26 4.16 5.24 6.92
C THR A 26 4.50 4.24 8.01
N VAL A 27 5.70 4.35 8.56
CA VAL A 27 6.22 3.54 9.67
C VAL A 27 6.30 4.42 10.91
N PHE A 28 5.56 4.07 11.96
CA PHE A 28 5.72 4.65 13.29
C PHE A 28 6.60 3.73 14.12
N PHE A 29 7.81 4.16 14.42
CA PHE A 29 8.83 3.37 15.12
C PHE A 29 8.89 3.78 16.60
N PHE A 30 8.59 2.84 17.47
CA PHE A 30 8.57 2.97 18.93
C PHE A 30 9.89 2.52 19.49
N TYR A 31 10.57 3.42 20.19
CA TYR A 31 11.86 3.12 20.81
C TYR A 31 12.17 4.04 21.98
N ARG A 32 13.11 3.61 22.82
CA ARG A 32 13.60 4.36 23.97
C ARG A 32 14.88 5.11 23.59
N PRO A 33 14.87 6.45 23.54
CA PRO A 33 16.05 7.22 23.15
C PRO A 33 17.22 7.06 24.14
N GLY A 34 16.94 6.68 25.39
CA GLY A 34 17.98 6.35 26.40
C GLY A 34 18.68 5.01 26.17
N SER A 35 18.16 4.14 25.29
CA SER A 35 18.76 2.86 24.95
C SER A 35 19.63 3.01 23.70
N MET A 36 20.97 2.93 23.86
CA MET A 36 21.90 3.02 22.73
C MET A 36 21.61 1.97 21.65
N MET A 37 21.26 0.75 22.06
CA MET A 37 20.93 -0.34 21.14
C MET A 37 19.71 0.00 20.27
N GLU A 38 18.65 0.53 20.88
CA GLU A 38 17.43 0.88 20.15
C GLU A 38 17.62 2.10 19.25
N GLN A 39 18.39 3.09 19.70
CA GLN A 39 18.77 4.25 18.90
C GLN A 39 19.58 3.83 17.66
N GLN A 40 20.56 2.94 17.82
CA GLN A 40 21.33 2.40 16.69
C GLN A 40 20.43 1.64 15.71
N LEU A 41 19.44 0.89 16.21
CA LEU A 41 18.49 0.20 15.35
C LEU A 41 17.63 1.18 14.55
N PHE A 42 17.10 2.22 15.20
CA PHE A 42 16.32 3.26 14.53
C PHE A 42 17.15 3.98 13.46
N ASP A 43 18.40 4.35 13.77
CA ASP A 43 19.31 4.98 12.80
C ASP A 43 19.64 4.05 11.62
N GLY A 44 19.80 2.75 11.87
CA GLY A 44 19.98 1.73 10.84
C GLY A 44 18.77 1.62 9.91
N VAL A 45 17.56 1.56 10.47
CA VAL A 45 16.30 1.58 9.70
C VAL A 45 16.17 2.88 8.90
N ARG A 46 16.45 4.02 9.52
CA ARG A 46 16.41 5.33 8.83
C ARG A 46 17.38 5.37 7.64
N ALA A 47 18.60 4.86 7.83
CA ALA A 47 19.59 4.80 6.76
C ALA A 47 19.12 3.91 5.61
N GLN A 48 18.54 2.74 5.92
CA GLN A 48 18.03 1.80 4.92
C GLN A 48 16.84 2.36 4.13
N LEU A 49 15.99 3.18 4.77
CA LEU A 49 14.79 3.75 4.13
C LEU A 49 15.03 5.12 3.50
N LYS A 50 16.25 5.68 3.57
CA LYS A 50 16.55 7.06 3.17
C LYS A 50 16.10 7.42 1.74
N ASP A 51 16.32 6.51 0.79
CA ASP A 51 15.98 6.72 -0.63
C ASP A 51 14.66 6.04 -1.03
N SER A 52 13.93 5.52 -0.05
CA SER A 52 12.62 4.91 -0.25
C SER A 52 11.51 5.96 -0.11
N ALA A 53 10.44 5.84 -0.89
CA ALA A 53 9.23 6.64 -0.73
C ALA A 53 8.39 6.13 0.46
N ILE A 54 8.96 6.17 1.66
CA ILE A 54 8.37 5.68 2.92
C ILE A 54 8.52 6.76 3.99
N GLY A 55 7.43 7.11 4.65
CA GLY A 55 7.45 8.01 5.79
C GLY A 55 7.88 7.30 7.06
N LEU A 56 9.08 7.58 7.58
CA LEU A 56 9.50 7.10 8.91
C LEU A 56 9.21 8.16 9.97
N LYS A 57 8.48 7.80 11.02
CA LYS A 57 8.10 8.66 12.17
C LYS A 57 8.57 8.02 13.47
N ALA A 58 9.22 8.80 14.32
CA ALA A 58 9.70 8.35 15.63
C ALA A 58 8.62 8.55 16.72
N ILE A 59 8.45 7.54 17.57
CA ILE A 59 7.70 7.61 18.83
C ILE A 59 8.68 7.29 19.95
N HIS A 60 8.91 8.26 20.84
CA HIS A 60 9.80 8.06 21.98
C HIS A 60 9.01 7.54 23.16
N LEU A 61 9.48 6.44 23.73
CA LEU A 61 8.98 5.87 24.97
C LEU A 61 10.07 6.00 26.04
N THR A 62 9.64 6.17 27.29
CA THR A 62 10.49 6.23 28.48
C THR A 62 10.44 4.89 29.23
N THR A 63 9.23 4.38 29.51
CA THR A 63 9.01 3.17 30.31
C THR A 63 8.34 2.04 29.52
N GLY A 64 7.56 2.35 28.48
CA GLY A 64 6.70 1.40 27.78
C GLY A 64 5.25 1.38 28.31
N ASP A 65 4.97 2.08 29.42
CA ASP A 65 3.64 2.20 30.02
C ASP A 65 2.85 3.43 29.55
N GLU A 66 3.40 4.17 28.58
CA GLU A 66 2.80 5.39 28.06
C GLU A 66 1.44 5.12 27.39
N PRO A 67 0.51 6.09 27.42
CA PRO A 67 -0.80 5.96 26.79
C PRO A 67 -0.76 5.46 25.34
N ILE A 68 0.18 5.98 24.54
CA ILE A 68 0.34 5.57 23.15
C ILE A 68 0.80 4.11 23.00
N ALA A 69 1.64 3.60 23.91
CA ALA A 69 2.09 2.23 23.90
C ALA A 69 0.94 1.29 24.28
N LYS A 70 0.20 1.62 25.35
CA LYS A 70 -0.96 0.85 25.83
C LYS A 70 -2.08 0.76 24.79
N LYS A 71 -2.46 1.89 24.18
CA LYS A 71 -3.52 1.94 23.17
C LYS A 71 -3.23 1.06 21.95
N ASN A 72 -1.96 0.88 21.60
CA ASN A 72 -1.53 0.14 20.41
C ASN A 72 -0.90 -1.21 20.76
N GLU A 73 -1.07 -1.67 22.01
CA GLU A 73 -0.58 -2.96 22.49
C GLU A 73 0.93 -3.13 22.24
N ILE A 74 1.70 -2.07 22.43
CA ILE A 74 3.15 -2.08 22.32
C ILE A 74 3.72 -2.60 23.65
N THR A 75 3.97 -3.89 23.71
CA THR A 75 4.51 -4.56 24.91
C THR A 75 6.04 -4.69 24.90
N THR A 76 6.66 -4.57 23.73
CA THR A 76 8.10 -4.66 23.55
C THR A 76 8.63 -3.50 22.72
N THR A 77 9.85 -3.07 23.05
CA THR A 77 10.63 -2.08 22.30
C THR A 77 11.99 -2.68 21.95
N PRO A 78 12.54 -2.38 20.77
CA PRO A 78 11.97 -1.53 19.73
C PRO A 78 10.85 -2.25 18.95
N SER A 79 9.87 -1.49 18.45
CA SER A 79 8.78 -2.03 17.62
C SER A 79 8.27 -0.98 16.63
N ALA A 80 7.47 -1.38 15.66
CA ALA A 80 6.93 -0.46 14.66
C ALA A 80 5.50 -0.80 14.27
N LEU A 81 4.70 0.23 13.97
CA LEU A 81 3.43 0.10 13.29
C LEU A 81 3.58 0.55 11.84
N ILE A 82 3.11 -0.27 10.90
CA ILE A 82 3.24 0.00 9.47
C ILE A 82 1.85 0.26 8.91
N TYR A 83 1.65 1.44 8.35
CA TYR A 83 0.46 1.82 7.59
C TYR A 83 0.78 1.79 6.10
N ASP A 84 -0.15 1.29 5.30
CA ASP A 84 -0.04 1.36 3.84
C ASP A 84 -0.29 2.80 3.34
N ARG A 85 -0.08 3.01 2.04
CA ARG A 85 -0.32 4.30 1.39
C ARG A 85 -1.76 4.81 1.46
N ARG A 86 -2.70 3.97 1.90
CA ARG A 86 -4.12 4.26 2.01
C ARG A 86 -4.53 4.46 3.47
N GLY A 87 -3.56 4.49 4.38
CA GLY A 87 -3.78 4.70 5.80
C GLY A 87 -4.35 3.49 6.53
N ARG A 88 -4.28 2.29 5.94
CA ARG A 88 -4.69 1.04 6.61
C ARG A 88 -3.50 0.45 7.36
N LEU A 89 -3.72 0.02 8.60
CA LEU A 89 -2.71 -0.67 9.37
C LEU A 89 -2.40 -2.03 8.69
N THR A 90 -1.16 -2.20 8.25
CA THR A 90 -0.67 -3.44 7.62
C THR A 90 -0.24 -4.45 8.67
N GLY A 91 0.31 -3.98 9.80
CA GLY A 91 0.72 -4.82 10.92
C GLY A 91 1.65 -4.11 11.90
N LYS A 92 2.08 -4.86 12.91
CA LYS A 92 3.08 -4.47 13.91
C LYS A 92 4.34 -5.32 13.70
N ALA A 93 5.52 -4.70 13.71
CA ALA A 93 6.79 -5.39 13.66
C ALA A 93 7.53 -5.26 15.00
N THR A 94 8.20 -6.34 15.43
CA THR A 94 9.06 -6.37 16.61
C THR A 94 10.54 -6.58 16.26
N GLY A 95 10.84 -6.85 14.99
CA GLY A 95 12.20 -7.06 14.52
C GLY A 95 12.43 -6.59 13.08
N PRO A 96 13.70 -6.51 12.65
CA PRO A 96 14.06 -5.94 11.34
C PRO A 96 13.50 -6.72 10.15
N GLN A 97 13.50 -8.05 10.22
CA GLN A 97 12.99 -8.89 9.13
C GLN A 97 11.48 -8.70 8.93
N GLU A 98 10.72 -8.73 10.04
CA GLU A 98 9.27 -8.50 10.04
C GLU A 98 8.93 -7.08 9.56
N LEU A 99 9.69 -6.08 10.02
CA LEU A 99 9.54 -4.70 9.57
C LEU A 99 9.68 -4.59 8.04
N MET A 100 10.75 -5.15 7.47
CA MET A 100 10.98 -5.09 6.03
C MET A 100 9.91 -5.87 5.24
N ALA A 101 9.45 -7.01 5.76
CA ALA A 101 8.36 -7.77 5.14
C ALA A 101 7.05 -6.97 5.11
N LEU A 102 6.69 -6.31 6.22
CA LEU A 102 5.49 -5.47 6.30
C LEU A 102 5.61 -4.21 5.43
N ILE A 103 6.79 -3.59 5.35
CA ILE A 103 7.06 -2.47 4.42
C ILE A 103 6.85 -2.90 2.97
N ASN A 104 7.38 -4.06 2.58
CA ASN A 104 7.20 -4.59 1.22
C ASN A 104 5.73 -4.87 0.93
N LYS A 105 4.99 -5.43 1.90
CA LYS A 105 3.53 -5.61 1.80
C LYS A 105 2.80 -4.28 1.65
N ALA A 106 3.14 -3.26 2.44
CA ALA A 106 2.54 -1.94 2.37
C ALA A 106 2.83 -1.23 1.02
N ASN A 107 4.00 -1.49 0.43
CA ASN A 107 4.39 -0.95 -0.88
C ASN A 107 3.68 -1.61 -2.07
N SER A 108 3.25 -2.87 -1.93
CA SER A 108 2.55 -3.61 -2.98
C SER A 108 1.07 -3.22 -3.11
N VAL A 109 0.54 -2.47 -2.14
CA VAL A 109 -0.83 -1.95 -2.19
C VAL A 109 -0.98 -0.97 -3.35
N ALA A 110 -1.94 -1.22 -4.23
CA ALA A 110 -2.21 -0.33 -5.35
C ALA A 110 -2.68 1.06 -4.89
N ARG A 111 -2.47 2.08 -5.72
CA ARG A 111 -2.95 3.45 -5.43
C ARG A 111 -4.48 3.53 -5.47
N ILE A 112 -5.10 2.73 -6.34
CA ILE A 112 -6.55 2.62 -6.44
C ILE A 112 -7.02 1.57 -5.41
N ASP A 113 -8.17 1.83 -4.78
CA ASP A 113 -8.84 0.86 -3.89
C ASP A 113 -9.44 -0.32 -4.65
N TRP A 114 -8.62 -1.09 -5.33
CA TRP A 114 -9.11 -2.26 -6.04
C TRP A 114 -9.25 -3.47 -5.12
N VAL A 115 -10.01 -4.45 -5.58
CA VAL A 115 -10.17 -5.76 -4.95
C VAL A 115 -8.82 -6.50 -4.94
N MET A 116 -8.38 -6.95 -3.77
CA MET A 116 -7.12 -7.68 -3.56
C MET A 116 -7.31 -9.13 -3.08
N GLU A 117 -8.44 -9.41 -2.44
CA GLU A 117 -8.69 -10.68 -1.75
C GLU A 117 -10.05 -11.24 -2.15
N ASP A 118 -10.17 -12.57 -2.19
CA ASP A 118 -11.40 -13.28 -2.57
C ASP A 118 -12.55 -13.02 -1.58
N THR A 119 -12.23 -12.58 -0.37
CA THR A 119 -13.18 -12.21 0.70
C THR A 119 -13.76 -10.81 0.53
N ASP A 120 -13.25 -9.98 -0.38
CA ASP A 120 -13.74 -8.63 -0.60
C ASP A 120 -15.18 -8.67 -1.16
N PRO A 121 -16.18 -8.02 -0.53
CA PRO A 121 -17.56 -8.05 -1.00
C PRO A 121 -17.72 -7.50 -2.43
N ARG A 122 -16.81 -6.63 -2.88
CA ARG A 122 -16.81 -6.10 -4.25
C ARG A 122 -16.42 -7.15 -5.29
N PHE A 123 -15.73 -8.22 -4.88
CA PHE A 123 -15.39 -9.33 -5.76
C PHE A 123 -16.65 -10.02 -6.30
N VAL A 124 -17.70 -10.14 -5.49
CA VAL A 124 -18.99 -10.73 -5.91
C VAL A 124 -19.61 -9.95 -7.08
N ALA A 125 -19.48 -8.62 -7.07
CA ALA A 125 -19.95 -7.78 -8.18
C ALA A 125 -19.14 -8.06 -9.47
N LEU A 126 -17.82 -8.24 -9.35
CA LEU A 126 -16.98 -8.59 -10.49
C LEU A 126 -17.29 -9.97 -11.06
N GLN A 127 -17.59 -10.95 -10.19
CA GLN A 127 -17.95 -12.31 -10.60
C GLN A 127 -19.24 -12.37 -11.43
N LYS A 128 -20.17 -11.43 -11.20
CA LYS A 128 -21.39 -11.30 -12.01
C LYS A 128 -21.09 -10.82 -13.43
N LEU A 129 -20.03 -10.03 -13.62
CA LEU A 129 -19.65 -9.51 -14.93
C LEU A 129 -18.83 -10.53 -15.73
N MET A 130 -17.91 -11.24 -15.07
CA MET A 130 -17.15 -12.33 -15.66
C MET A 130 -16.88 -13.42 -14.62
N PRO A 131 -16.95 -14.72 -14.99
CA PRO A 131 -16.91 -15.84 -14.06
C PRO A 131 -15.49 -16.17 -13.54
N PHE A 132 -14.82 -15.19 -12.93
CA PHE A 132 -13.54 -15.39 -12.27
C PHE A 132 -13.71 -16.20 -10.99
N LYS A 133 -12.89 -17.24 -10.80
CA LYS A 133 -12.92 -18.07 -9.59
C LYS A 133 -12.18 -17.44 -8.42
N THR A 134 -11.14 -16.66 -8.71
CA THR A 134 -10.33 -15.94 -7.70
C THR A 134 -9.92 -14.57 -8.21
N VAL A 135 -9.65 -13.64 -7.30
CA VAL A 135 -9.16 -12.29 -7.60
C VAL A 135 -7.88 -12.33 -8.42
N ARG A 136 -7.03 -13.34 -8.19
CA ARG A 136 -5.78 -13.51 -8.95
C ARG A 136 -6.00 -13.68 -10.45
N GLN A 137 -7.15 -14.20 -10.88
CA GLN A 137 -7.48 -14.38 -12.29
C GLN A 137 -7.95 -13.09 -12.97
N ILE A 138 -8.34 -12.07 -12.20
CA ILE A 138 -8.81 -10.79 -12.76
C ILE A 138 -7.59 -10.03 -13.30
N PRO A 139 -7.58 -9.61 -14.58
CA PRO A 139 -6.54 -8.73 -15.12
C PRO A 139 -6.41 -7.43 -14.31
N GLY A 140 -5.20 -6.90 -14.18
CA GLY A 140 -4.95 -5.70 -13.37
C GLY A 140 -5.83 -4.51 -13.78
N ILE A 141 -6.00 -4.28 -15.08
CA ILE A 141 -6.89 -3.23 -15.60
C ILE A 141 -8.33 -3.40 -15.12
N MET A 142 -8.85 -4.63 -15.09
CA MET A 142 -10.21 -4.90 -14.60
C MET A 142 -10.33 -4.68 -13.10
N ARG A 143 -9.29 -5.02 -12.32
CA ARG A 143 -9.26 -4.70 -10.89
C ARG A 143 -9.33 -3.19 -10.64
N THR A 144 -8.68 -2.36 -11.47
CA THR A 144 -8.75 -0.88 -11.28
C THR A 144 -10.16 -0.33 -11.31
N MET A 145 -11.08 -1.02 -11.99
CA MET A 145 -12.48 -0.61 -12.13
C MET A 145 -13.39 -1.23 -11.07
N SER A 146 -12.88 -2.10 -10.19
CA SER A 146 -13.67 -2.72 -9.13
C SER A 146 -14.35 -1.76 -8.14
N PRO A 147 -13.86 -0.53 -7.90
CA PRO A 147 -14.64 0.45 -7.13
C PRO A 147 -15.96 0.87 -7.79
N LYS A 148 -16.10 0.66 -9.11
CA LYS A 148 -17.22 1.11 -9.95
C LYS A 148 -17.62 0.00 -10.94
N PRO A 149 -18.21 -1.11 -10.46
CA PRO A 149 -18.57 -2.26 -11.31
C PRO A 149 -19.54 -1.90 -12.44
N GLU A 150 -20.40 -0.90 -12.26
CA GLU A 150 -21.28 -0.36 -13.29
C GLU A 150 -20.50 0.29 -14.46
N ALA A 151 -19.47 1.08 -14.15
CA ALA A 151 -18.62 1.68 -15.17
C ALA A 151 -17.80 0.60 -15.90
N MET A 152 -17.36 -0.42 -15.17
CA MET A 152 -16.67 -1.57 -15.72
C MET A 152 -17.53 -2.35 -16.73
N ALA A 153 -18.82 -2.54 -16.46
CA ALA A 153 -19.75 -3.19 -17.38
C ALA A 153 -19.82 -2.44 -18.72
N LEU A 154 -19.95 -1.11 -18.67
CA LEU A 154 -19.97 -0.24 -19.85
C LEU A 154 -18.65 -0.30 -20.64
N VAL A 155 -17.51 -0.26 -19.94
CA VAL A 155 -16.19 -0.39 -20.58
C VAL A 155 -16.06 -1.75 -21.27
N GLN A 156 -16.50 -2.83 -20.63
CA GLN A 156 -16.44 -4.18 -21.20
C GLN A 156 -17.31 -4.30 -22.45
N GLU A 157 -18.52 -3.74 -22.45
CA GLU A 157 -19.39 -3.70 -23.62
C GLU A 157 -18.73 -2.94 -24.77
N LEU A 158 -18.21 -1.74 -24.49
CA LEU A 158 -17.52 -0.91 -25.47
C LEU A 158 -16.27 -1.61 -26.04
N VAL A 159 -15.45 -2.21 -25.18
CA VAL A 159 -14.26 -2.97 -25.60
C VAL A 159 -14.65 -4.21 -26.40
N GLY A 160 -15.74 -4.90 -26.03
CA GLY A 160 -16.32 -6.00 -26.80
C GLY A 160 -16.65 -5.58 -28.23
N MET A 161 -17.37 -4.47 -28.38
CA MET A 161 -17.77 -3.93 -29.68
C MET A 161 -16.59 -3.40 -30.50
N MET A 162 -15.65 -2.66 -29.89
CA MET A 162 -14.57 -2.06 -30.67
C MET A 162 -13.45 -3.05 -30.97
N HIS A 163 -13.04 -3.83 -29.97
CA HIS A 163 -11.79 -4.60 -30.02
C HIS A 163 -12.03 -6.06 -30.40
N PHE A 164 -13.09 -6.68 -29.89
CA PHE A 164 -13.31 -8.14 -29.96
C PHE A 164 -14.38 -8.58 -30.97
N SER A 165 -15.18 -7.67 -31.54
CA SER A 165 -16.11 -8.01 -32.62
C SER A 165 -15.40 -8.07 -33.98
N ASP A 166 -16.03 -8.75 -34.94
CA ASP A 166 -15.68 -8.62 -36.35
C ASP A 166 -16.06 -7.23 -36.87
N GLY A 167 -15.41 -6.81 -37.95
CA GLY A 167 -15.64 -5.52 -38.60
C GLY A 167 -14.65 -5.24 -39.71
N ALA A 168 -14.51 -3.98 -40.10
CA ALA A 168 -13.61 -3.56 -41.17
C ALA A 168 -12.12 -3.80 -40.88
N LEU A 169 -11.75 -3.90 -39.60
CA LEU A 169 -10.38 -4.21 -39.17
C LEU A 169 -10.34 -5.59 -38.53
N THR A 170 -9.33 -6.37 -38.90
CA THR A 170 -9.01 -7.65 -38.24
C THR A 170 -8.52 -7.41 -36.81
N ARG A 171 -8.63 -8.44 -35.95
CA ARG A 171 -8.10 -8.37 -34.58
C ARG A 171 -6.63 -7.95 -34.52
N ARG A 172 -5.81 -8.47 -35.45
CA ARG A 172 -4.39 -8.12 -35.55
C ARG A 172 -4.18 -6.64 -35.83
N GLN A 173 -4.98 -6.05 -36.72
CA GLN A 173 -4.90 -4.61 -37.03
C GLN A 173 -5.34 -3.75 -35.83
N LYS A 174 -6.39 -4.16 -35.11
CA LYS A 174 -6.83 -3.47 -33.89
C LYS A 174 -5.73 -3.45 -32.82
N GLU A 175 -5.02 -4.58 -32.62
CA GLU A 175 -3.88 -4.65 -31.69
C GLU A 175 -2.66 -3.85 -32.14
N LEU A 176 -2.39 -3.78 -33.45
CA LEU A 176 -1.32 -2.91 -33.97
C LEU A 176 -1.57 -1.44 -33.64
N VAL A 177 -2.81 -0.97 -33.83
CA VAL A 177 -3.20 0.40 -33.46
C VAL A 177 -3.09 0.60 -31.95
N ALA A 178 -3.62 -0.32 -31.13
CA ALA A 178 -3.55 -0.23 -29.68
C ALA A 178 -2.10 -0.17 -29.17
N THR A 179 -1.22 -1.02 -29.70
CA THR A 179 0.21 -1.06 -29.35
C THR A 179 0.92 0.24 -29.72
N TYR A 180 0.68 0.75 -30.93
CA TYR A 180 1.27 2.00 -31.40
C TYR A 180 0.84 3.19 -30.54
N VAL A 181 -0.46 3.32 -30.26
CA VAL A 181 -1.01 4.39 -29.42
C VAL A 181 -0.51 4.28 -27.97
N SER A 182 -0.41 3.08 -27.41
CA SER A 182 0.17 2.86 -26.09
C SER A 182 1.65 3.28 -26.03
N GLY A 183 2.41 2.99 -27.09
CA GLY A 183 3.80 3.43 -27.24
C GLY A 183 3.94 4.95 -27.26
N LEU A 184 3.10 5.64 -28.03
CA LEU A 184 3.07 7.11 -28.07
C LEU A 184 2.77 7.72 -26.68
N ASN A 185 1.83 7.11 -25.95
CA ASN A 185 1.42 7.58 -24.62
C ASN A 185 2.31 7.08 -23.48
N ARG A 186 3.37 6.30 -23.77
CA ARG A 186 4.23 5.67 -22.76
C ARG A 186 3.43 4.87 -21.72
N CYS A 187 2.35 4.22 -22.15
CA CYS A 187 1.53 3.36 -21.30
C CYS A 187 2.30 2.06 -21.02
N LYS A 188 2.55 1.76 -19.74
CA LYS A 188 3.39 0.62 -19.32
C LYS A 188 2.63 -0.70 -19.15
N TYR A 189 1.33 -0.64 -18.92
CA TYR A 189 0.47 -1.81 -18.77
C TYR A 189 0.26 -2.45 -20.13
#